data_AF-A0A167ZEU8-F1
#
_entry.id   AF-A0A167ZEU8-F1
#
_cell.length_a   1.000
_cell.length_b   1.000
_cell.length_c   1.000
_cell.angle_alpha   90.00
_cell.angle_beta   90.00
_cell.angle_gamma   90.00
#
_symmetry.space_group_name_H-M   'P 1'
#
loop_
_entity.id
_entity.type
_entity.pdbx_description
1 polymer ?
#
loop_
_entity_poly.entity_id
_entity_poly.type
_entity_poly.pdbx_seq_one_letter_code
_entity_poly.pdbx_strand_id
1 'polypeptide(L)'
;MELKYQNQLEQIENCPVENLKGEKILFRCVENPMTENSFIPNAVLLKPKFNDNCLAWGLSLFSNYDSAKQMLNNLSKNKQMNYSNIAKSNLTDLDGIKHTSKNKNHFTFYPEKNTDILSKFALVNEK
;
A
#
# COMPACT_ATOMS: atom_id res chain seq x y z
N MET A 1 -15.60 9.87 -4.25
CA MET A 1 -14.15 9.74 -4.47
C MET A 1 -13.94 8.62 -5.45
N GLU A 2 -13.17 8.82 -6.51
CA GLU A 2 -12.83 7.78 -7.49
C GLU A 2 -11.46 7.18 -7.12
N LEU A 3 -11.32 5.85 -7.12
CA LEU A 3 -10.05 5.19 -6.79
C LEU A 3 -9.22 4.91 -8.03
N LYS A 4 -7.88 4.79 -7.88
CA LYS A 4 -6.94 4.57 -8.99
C LYS A 4 -7.26 3.32 -9.83
N TYR A 5 -7.89 2.31 -9.23
CA TYR A 5 -8.30 1.06 -9.89
C TYR A 5 -9.83 0.81 -9.79
N GLN A 6 -10.63 1.88 -9.80
CA GLN A 6 -12.09 1.83 -9.59
C GLN A 6 -12.77 0.73 -10.42
N ASN A 7 -12.53 0.70 -11.73
CA ASN A 7 -13.15 -0.26 -12.65
C ASN A 7 -12.87 -1.72 -12.28
N GLN A 8 -11.70 -2.03 -11.71
CA GLN A 8 -11.34 -3.39 -11.32
C GLN A 8 -11.89 -3.74 -9.94
N LEU A 9 -11.94 -2.77 -9.03
CA LEU A 9 -12.54 -2.97 -7.72
C LEU A 9 -14.05 -3.26 -7.86
N GLU A 10 -14.76 -2.55 -8.74
CA GLU A 10 -16.20 -2.74 -8.98
C GLU A 10 -16.57 -4.11 -9.56
N GLN A 11 -15.61 -4.82 -10.16
CA GLN A 11 -15.81 -6.17 -10.66
C GLN A 11 -15.76 -7.23 -9.55
N ILE A 12 -15.36 -6.86 -8.34
CA ILE A 12 -15.20 -7.76 -7.20
C ILE A 12 -16.26 -7.42 -6.16
N GLU A 13 -17.01 -8.43 -5.73
CA GLU A 13 -18.05 -8.24 -4.71
C GLU A 13 -17.47 -7.68 -3.41
N ASN A 14 -18.13 -6.69 -2.82
CA ASN A 14 -17.72 -6.02 -1.58
C ASN A 14 -16.32 -5.38 -1.65
N CYS A 15 -15.94 -4.86 -2.81
CA CYS A 15 -14.67 -4.19 -3.04
C CYS A 15 -14.88 -2.74 -3.57
N PRO A 16 -14.09 -1.75 -3.11
CA PRO A 16 -13.10 -1.82 -2.03
C PRO A 16 -13.75 -2.18 -0.69
N VAL A 17 -12.94 -2.71 0.21
CA VAL A 17 -13.34 -2.98 1.60
C VAL A 17 -13.64 -1.69 2.37
N GLU A 18 -14.31 -1.83 3.52
CA GLU A 18 -14.71 -0.69 4.35
C GLU A 18 -13.52 0.20 4.76
N ASN A 19 -13.74 1.53 4.63
CA ASN A 19 -12.75 2.54 5.00
C ASN A 19 -12.71 2.78 6.51
N LEU A 20 -11.53 2.61 7.11
CA LEU A 20 -11.18 3.14 8.40
C LEU A 20 -11.07 4.67 8.31
N LYS A 21 -12.04 5.35 8.94
CA LYS A 21 -12.14 6.81 8.94
C LYS A 21 -11.02 7.48 9.72
N GLY A 22 -10.74 8.72 9.34
CA GLY A 22 -9.77 9.60 9.99
C GLY A 22 -8.37 9.51 9.41
N GLU A 23 -7.43 10.10 10.14
CA GLU A 23 -6.04 10.23 9.75
C GLU A 23 -5.19 9.09 10.33
N LYS A 24 -4.26 8.57 9.53
CA LYS A 24 -3.36 7.49 9.94
C LYS A 24 -1.97 7.64 9.34
N ILE A 25 -0.96 7.64 10.20
CA ILE A 25 0.44 7.49 9.79
C ILE A 25 0.68 6.01 9.47
N LEU A 26 1.11 5.73 8.24
CA LEU A 26 1.40 4.39 7.75
C LEU A 26 2.76 4.33 7.05
N PHE A 27 3.34 3.13 7.02
CA PHE A 27 4.67 2.86 6.50
C PHE A 27 4.61 1.85 5.34
N ARG A 28 5.53 1.96 4.38
CA ARG A 28 5.63 1.07 3.22
C ARG A 28 7.06 0.72 2.92
N CYS A 29 7.31 -0.55 2.59
CA CYS A 29 8.57 -0.95 1.97
C CYS A 29 8.60 -0.45 0.52
N VAL A 30 9.63 0.31 0.15
CA VAL A 30 9.77 0.92 -1.18
C VAL A 30 11.12 0.58 -1.80
N GLU A 31 11.21 0.78 -3.11
CA GLU A 31 12.44 0.57 -3.85
C GLU A 31 13.49 1.65 -3.56
N ASN A 32 14.74 1.38 -3.94
CA ASN A 32 15.81 2.37 -3.94
C ASN A 32 16.42 2.52 -5.35
N PRO A 33 16.21 3.66 -6.03
CA PRO A 33 15.46 4.84 -5.59
C PRO A 33 13.94 4.59 -5.49
N MET A 34 13.25 5.37 -4.65
CA MET A 34 11.79 5.30 -4.56
C MET A 34 11.17 5.86 -5.84
N THR A 35 10.37 5.04 -6.52
CA THR A 35 9.66 5.39 -7.77
C THR A 35 8.20 4.95 -7.71
N GLU A 36 7.40 5.33 -8.71
CA GLU A 36 6.01 4.85 -8.87
C GLU A 36 5.89 3.32 -8.81
N ASN A 37 6.92 2.57 -9.23
CA ASN A 37 6.93 1.11 -9.15
C ASN A 37 6.80 0.59 -7.72
N SER A 38 7.28 1.38 -6.74
CA SER A 38 7.09 1.09 -5.33
C SER A 38 5.62 1.11 -4.91
N PHE A 39 4.72 1.69 -5.70
CA PHE A 39 3.30 1.89 -5.38
C PHE A 39 2.37 1.16 -6.36
N ILE A 40 2.81 0.02 -6.90
CA ILE A 40 1.97 -0.86 -7.72
C ILE A 40 1.39 -1.99 -6.85
N PRO A 41 0.07 -2.22 -6.84
CA PRO A 41 -0.54 -3.35 -6.13
C PRO A 41 -0.16 -4.71 -6.71
N ASN A 42 -0.21 -5.75 -5.88
CA ASN A 42 0.10 -7.12 -6.31
C ASN A 42 -0.84 -7.63 -7.41
N ALA A 43 -2.12 -7.22 -7.38
CA ALA A 43 -3.08 -7.58 -8.42
C ALA A 43 -2.72 -7.00 -9.79
N VAL A 44 -1.98 -5.89 -9.85
CA VAL A 44 -1.48 -5.34 -11.12
C VAL A 44 -0.23 -6.09 -11.58
N LEU A 45 0.72 -6.34 -10.66
CA LEU A 45 2.00 -6.99 -10.98
C LEU A 45 1.86 -8.47 -11.37
N LEU A 46 0.91 -9.18 -10.77
CA LEU A 46 0.83 -10.63 -10.83
C LEU A 46 -0.45 -11.13 -11.52
N LYS A 47 -0.99 -10.34 -12.46
CA LYS A 47 -2.16 -10.75 -13.25
C LYS A 47 -1.92 -12.10 -13.94
N PRO A 48 -2.96 -12.96 -14.03
CA PRO A 48 -4.32 -12.79 -13.50
C PRO A 48 -4.50 -13.29 -12.05
N LYS A 49 -3.42 -13.75 -11.39
CA LYS A 49 -3.46 -14.54 -10.15
C LYS A 49 -4.29 -13.93 -9.01
N PHE A 50 -4.34 -12.61 -8.92
CA PHE A 50 -5.01 -11.89 -7.84
C PHE A 50 -6.13 -10.97 -8.32
N ASN A 51 -6.64 -11.16 -9.54
CA ASN A 51 -7.70 -10.30 -10.08
C ASN A 51 -8.96 -10.30 -9.19
N ASP A 52 -9.34 -11.44 -8.64
CA ASP A 52 -10.55 -11.56 -7.81
C ASP A 52 -10.28 -11.28 -6.32
N ASN A 53 -9.05 -10.89 -5.95
CA ASN A 53 -8.67 -10.60 -4.57
C ASN A 53 -8.68 -9.08 -4.32
N CYS A 54 -9.75 -8.58 -3.69
CA CYS A 54 -9.91 -7.16 -3.38
C CYS A 54 -8.70 -6.55 -2.63
N LEU A 55 -8.13 -7.25 -1.65
CA LEU A 55 -7.01 -6.73 -0.87
C LEU A 55 -5.72 -6.60 -1.69
N ALA A 56 -5.57 -7.39 -2.75
CA ALA A 56 -4.41 -7.35 -3.62
C ALA A 56 -4.40 -6.16 -4.59
N TRP A 57 -5.54 -5.48 -4.77
CA TRP A 57 -5.66 -4.24 -5.55
C TRP A 57 -5.28 -2.98 -4.75
N GLY A 58 -5.15 -3.09 -3.43
CA GLY A 58 -4.60 -2.02 -2.59
C GLY A 58 -3.11 -2.19 -2.31
N LEU A 59 -2.52 -1.12 -1.78
CA LEU A 59 -1.14 -1.07 -1.33
C LEU A 59 -1.02 -1.65 0.08
N SER A 60 -0.14 -2.63 0.24
CA SER A 60 0.29 -3.10 1.57
C SER A 60 1.06 -2.00 2.31
N LEU A 61 0.52 -1.57 3.45
CA LEU A 61 1.13 -0.61 4.37
C LEU A 61 1.18 -1.20 5.78
N PHE A 62 1.92 -0.56 6.68
CA PHE A 62 2.14 -0.98 8.06
C PHE A 62 1.85 0.13 9.05
N SER A 63 1.33 -0.21 10.23
CA SER A 63 0.95 0.78 11.24
C SER A 63 2.13 1.38 12.01
N ASN A 64 3.30 0.74 11.96
CA ASN A 64 4.51 1.17 12.62
C ASN A 64 5.75 0.76 11.80
N TYR A 65 6.86 1.42 12.10
CA TYR A 65 8.13 1.20 11.42
C TYR A 65 8.66 -0.22 11.59
N ASP A 66 8.61 -0.77 12.81
CA ASP A 66 9.15 -2.09 13.12
C ASP A 66 8.47 -3.21 12.32
N SER A 67 7.15 -3.10 12.09
CA SER A 67 6.41 -4.04 11.27
C SER A 67 6.79 -3.94 9.79
N ALA A 68 7.05 -2.73 9.29
CA ALA A 68 7.57 -2.52 7.94
C ALA A 68 8.99 -3.09 7.81
N LYS A 69 9.85 -2.86 8.81
CA LYS A 69 11.22 -3.40 8.87
C LYS A 69 11.23 -4.92 8.94
N GLN A 70 10.34 -5.51 9.75
CA GLN A 70 10.16 -6.96 9.79
C GLN A 70 9.70 -7.51 8.44
N MET A 71 8.74 -6.85 7.78
CA MET A 71 8.33 -7.24 6.42
C MET A 71 9.51 -7.17 5.43
N LEU A 72 10.27 -6.07 5.45
CA LEU A 72 11.43 -5.87 4.59
C LEU A 72 12.45 -7.01 4.76
N ASN A 73 12.76 -7.38 6.00
CA ASN A 73 13.64 -8.49 6.34
C ASN A 73 13.09 -9.87 5.92
N ASN A 74 11.76 -10.01 5.87
CA ASN A 74 11.09 -11.24 5.45
C ASN A 74 10.88 -11.35 3.93
N LEU A 75 11.20 -10.30 3.15
CA LEU A 75 11.16 -10.39 1.69
C LEU A 75 12.15 -11.44 1.18
N SER A 76 11.85 -12.06 0.04
CA SER A 76 12.82 -12.94 -0.63
C SER A 76 14.04 -12.14 -1.07
N LYS A 77 15.20 -12.79 -1.17
CA LYS A 77 16.47 -12.14 -1.59
C LYS A 77 16.31 -11.30 -2.86
N ASN A 78 15.59 -11.83 -3.85
CA ASN A 78 15.34 -11.12 -5.11
C ASN A 78 14.50 -9.84 -4.91
N LYS A 79 13.54 -9.85 -3.99
CA LYS A 79 12.76 -8.65 -3.66
C LYS A 79 13.57 -7.66 -2.83
N GLN A 80 14.42 -8.13 -1.91
CA GLN A 80 15.30 -7.27 -1.11
C GLN A 80 16.31 -6.49 -1.98
N MET A 81 16.72 -7.02 -3.13
CA MET A 81 17.56 -6.28 -4.08
C MET A 81 16.90 -5.00 -4.59
N ASN A 82 15.57 -5.02 -4.76
CA ASN A 82 14.82 -3.88 -5.27
C ASN A 82 14.26 -3.04 -4.12
N TYR A 83 13.65 -3.68 -3.12
CA TYR A 83 13.05 -3.07 -1.94
C TYR A 83 14.05 -3.08 -0.79
N SER A 84 14.61 -1.91 -0.50
CA SER A 84 15.61 -1.73 0.56
C SER A 84 15.30 -0.58 1.51
N ASN A 85 14.25 0.19 1.24
CA ASN A 85 13.90 1.38 2.00
C ASN A 85 12.50 1.28 2.61
N ILE A 86 12.24 2.12 3.62
CA ILE A 86 10.90 2.32 4.19
C ILE A 86 10.51 3.78 4.02
N ALA A 87 9.31 4.01 3.49
CA ALA A 87 8.70 5.32 3.40
C ALA A 87 7.52 5.44 4.37
N LYS A 88 7.26 6.65 4.86
CA LYS A 88 6.11 6.99 5.70
C LYS A 88 5.20 7.97 4.98
N SER A 89 3.92 7.89 5.29
CA SER A 89 2.94 8.88 4.88
C SER A 89 1.88 9.07 5.95
N ASN A 90 1.33 10.28 5.99
CA ASN A 90 0.16 10.59 6.80
C ASN A 90 -1.07 10.62 5.88
N LEU A 91 -1.91 9.60 5.98
CA LEU A 91 -3.02 9.35 5.07
C LEU A 91 -4.35 9.72 5.71
N THR A 92 -5.12 10.52 5.00
CA THR A 92 -6.44 11.02 5.38
C THR A 92 -7.55 10.32 4.60
N ASP A 93 -8.81 10.67 4.85
CA ASP A 93 -9.95 10.17 4.07
C ASP A 93 -10.05 10.77 2.67
N LEU A 94 -9.29 11.83 2.38
CA LEU A 94 -9.21 12.42 1.03
C LEU A 94 -8.20 11.68 0.15
N ASP A 95 -7.20 11.03 0.75
CA ASP A 95 -6.14 10.36 0.02
C ASP A 95 -6.58 9.00 -0.54
N GLY A 96 -7.63 8.40 0.03
CA GLY A 96 -8.14 7.09 -0.36
C GLY A 96 -8.79 6.30 0.77
N ILE A 97 -9.02 5.02 0.50
CA ILE A 97 -9.61 4.07 1.45
C ILE A 97 -8.49 3.32 2.18
N LYS A 98 -8.52 3.33 3.51
CA LYS A 98 -7.57 2.63 4.38
C LYS A 98 -8.33 1.51 5.06
N HIS A 99 -7.84 0.29 4.95
CA HIS A 99 -8.47 -0.86 5.61
C HIS A 99 -7.44 -1.63 6.42
N THR A 100 -7.86 -2.14 7.57
CA THR A 100 -7.10 -3.13 8.33
C THR A 100 -8.06 -4.23 8.75
N SER A 101 -7.56 -5.46 8.75
CA SER A 101 -8.33 -6.63 9.14
C SER A 101 -8.02 -7.00 10.60
N LYS A 102 -7.94 -8.30 10.94
CA LYS A 102 -7.55 -8.76 12.27
C LYS A 102 -6.12 -8.34 12.63
N ASN A 103 -5.23 -8.25 11.65
CA ASN A 103 -3.85 -7.80 11.86
C ASN A 103 -3.79 -6.27 11.86
N LYS A 104 -3.87 -5.67 13.05
CA LYS A 104 -3.78 -4.21 13.25
C LYS A 104 -2.46 -3.59 12.78
N ASN A 105 -1.43 -4.40 12.51
CA ASN A 105 -0.15 -3.92 12.01
C ASN A 105 -0.09 -3.84 10.48
N HIS A 106 -1.03 -4.46 9.76
CA HIS A 106 -1.06 -4.47 8.30
C HIS A 106 -2.31 -3.76 7.79
N PHE A 107 -2.10 -2.90 6.81
CA PHE A 107 -3.12 -2.09 6.17
C PHE A 107 -3.12 -2.34 4.67
N THR A 108 -4.31 -2.31 4.09
CA THR A 108 -4.51 -2.18 2.66
C THR A 108 -4.98 -0.76 2.38
N PHE A 109 -4.28 -0.05 1.51
CA PHE A 109 -4.64 1.31 1.12
C PHE A 109 -4.98 1.37 -0.37
N TYR A 110 -6.17 1.85 -0.70
CA TYR A 110 -6.63 2.09 -2.06
C TYR A 110 -6.53 3.60 -2.32
N PRO A 111 -5.53 4.06 -3.10
CA PRO A 111 -5.37 5.49 -3.36
C PRO A 111 -6.53 6.05 -4.17
N GLU A 112 -6.91 7.29 -3.87
CA GLU A 112 -7.69 8.12 -4.79
C GLU A 112 -6.96 8.26 -6.13
N LYS A 113 -7.72 8.36 -7.21
CA LYS A 113 -7.23 8.28 -8.59
C LYS A 113 -6.16 9.31 -8.93
N ASN A 114 -6.27 10.52 -8.41
CA ASN A 114 -5.42 11.66 -8.70
C ASN A 114 -4.39 11.94 -7.61
N THR A 115 -4.30 11.09 -6.57
CA THR A 115 -3.25 11.20 -5.56
C THR A 115 -1.88 11.02 -6.19
N ASP A 116 -1.04 12.05 -6.09
CA ASP A 116 0.41 11.95 -6.34
C ASP A 116 1.03 11.12 -5.21
N ILE A 117 1.04 9.80 -5.41
CA ILE A 117 1.43 8.84 -4.39
C ILE A 117 2.92 8.95 -4.05
N LEU A 118 3.76 9.28 -5.03
CA LEU A 118 5.19 9.40 -4.82
C LEU A 118 5.50 10.58 -3.91
N SER A 119 4.91 11.75 -4.18
CA SER A 119 5.09 12.95 -3.34
C SER A 119 4.42 12.81 -1.97
N LYS A 120 3.41 11.94 -1.84
CA LYS A 120 2.69 11.69 -0.57
C LYS A 120 3.50 10.89 0.43
N PHE A 121 4.55 10.18 0.00
CA PHE A 121 5.40 9.37 0.86
C PHE A 121 6.80 9.99 0.98
N ALA A 122 7.37 9.93 2.19
CA ALA A 122 8.73 10.39 2.45
C ALA A 122 9.57 9.23 3.00
N LEU A 123 10.79 9.07 2.50
CA LEU A 123 11.75 8.09 3.02
C LEU A 123 11.99 8.34 4.52
N VAL A 124 12.02 7.26 5.30
CA VAL A 124 12.40 7.29 6.71
C VAL A 124 13.88 7.01 6.78
N ASN A 125 14.67 8.01 7.19
CA ASN A 125 16.09 7.80 7.48
C ASN A 125 16.20 7.12 8.86
N GLU A 126 16.85 5.97 8.93
CA GLU A 126 17.36 5.48 10.22
C GLU A 126 18.40 6.50 10.71
N LYS A 127 18.17 7.07 11.90
CA LYS A 127 19.19 7.85 12.61
C LYS A 127 20.06 6.92 13.43
#